data_AF-A0A3R9PEV4-F1
#
_entry.id   AF-A0A3R9PEV4-F1
#
_cell.length_a   1.000
_cell.length_b   1.000
_cell.length_c   1.000
_cell.angle_alpha   90.00
_cell.angle_beta   90.00
_cell.angle_gamma   90.00
#
_symmetry.space_group_name_H-M   'P 1'
#
loop_
_entity.id
_entity.type
_entity.pdbx_description
1 polymer ?
#
loop_
_entity_poly.entity_id
_entity_poly.type
_entity_poly.pdbx_seq_one_letter_code
_entity_poly.pdbx_strand_id
1 'polypeptide(L)' 'MLKLLKSSKKVFIVKENEPVVELQVRDLAQREGLKVEIYGRHNSLIEPYGELTHENVRSAIAKFFGVKMKENELKKREP' A
#
# COMPACT_ATOMS: atom_id res chain seq x y z
N MET A 1 -3.96 -2.25 -16.24
CA MET A 1 -2.85 -2.42 -15.28
C MET A 1 -1.53 -1.89 -15.84
N LEU A 2 -0.97 -2.48 -16.91
CA LEU A 2 0.37 -2.12 -17.41
C LEU A 2 0.55 -0.63 -17.76
N LYS A 3 -0.45 0.02 -18.37
CA LYS A 3 -0.45 1.47 -18.63
C LYS A 3 -0.27 2.30 -17.35
N LEU A 4 -0.88 1.86 -16.24
CA LEU A 4 -0.78 2.52 -14.94
C LEU A 4 0.62 2.34 -14.35
N LEU A 5 1.19 1.13 -14.42
CA LEU A 5 2.56 0.88 -13.98
C LEU A 5 3.58 1.70 -14.77
N LYS A 6 3.44 1.78 -16.10
CA LYS A 6 4.33 2.56 -16.99
C LYS A 6 4.25 4.08 -16.75
N SER A 7 3.14 4.58 -16.20
CA SER A 7 2.94 6.01 -15.92
C SER A 7 3.17 6.39 -14.45
N SER A 8 3.52 5.44 -13.59
CA SER A 8 3.67 5.66 -12.16
C SER A 8 5.12 5.54 -11.72
N LYS A 9 5.56 6.43 -10.82
CA LYS A 9 6.87 6.29 -10.15
C LYS A 9 6.81 5.24 -9.04
N LYS A 10 5.71 5.24 -8.29
CA LYS A 10 5.42 4.30 -7.21
C LYS A 10 3.95 3.92 -7.19
N VAL A 11 3.64 2.70 -6.75
CA VAL A 11 2.29 2.14 -6.65
C VAL A 11 2.13 1.50 -5.28
N PHE A 12 0.96 1.68 -4.66
CA PHE A 12 0.61 1.06 -3.40
C PHE A 12 -0.59 0.13 -3.58
N ILE A 13 -0.45 -1.12 -3.15
CA ILE A 13 -1.45 -2.18 -3.30
C ILE A 13 -2.04 -2.46 -1.93
N VAL A 14 -3.35 -2.28 -1.82
CA VAL A 14 -4.12 -2.55 -0.61
C VAL A 14 -4.97 -3.79 -0.85
N LYS A 15 -4.76 -4.85 -0.06
CA LYS A 15 -5.49 -6.10 -0.17
C LYS A 15 -5.62 -6.78 1.20
N GLU A 16 -6.80 -7.33 1.47
CA GLU A 16 -7.05 -8.22 2.60
C GLU A 16 -6.33 -9.57 2.41
N ASN A 17 -5.92 -10.17 3.52
CA ASN A 17 -5.29 -11.50 3.58
C ASN A 17 -4.01 -11.60 2.72
N GLU A 18 -3.88 -12.65 1.91
CA GLU A 18 -2.66 -12.97 1.19
C GLU A 18 -2.40 -11.98 0.05
N PRO A 19 -1.16 -11.47 -0.10
CA PRO A 19 -0.80 -10.43 -1.06
C PRO A 19 -0.66 -10.95 -2.51
N VAL A 20 -1.51 -11.87 -2.95
CA VAL A 20 -1.47 -12.49 -4.30
C VAL A 20 -1.45 -11.44 -5.41
N VAL A 21 -2.28 -10.40 -5.30
CA VAL A 21 -2.34 -9.33 -6.31
C VAL A 21 -1.05 -8.51 -6.32
N GLU A 22 -0.44 -8.28 -5.15
CA GLU A 22 0.85 -7.61 -5.05
C GLU A 22 1.95 -8.41 -5.76
N LEU A 23 2.00 -9.72 -5.51
CA LEU A 23 2.98 -10.62 -6.12
C LEU A 23 2.81 -10.67 -7.65
N GLN A 24 1.56 -10.73 -8.15
CA GLN A 24 1.27 -10.72 -9.58
C GLN A 24 1.66 -9.39 -10.24
N VAL A 25 1.43 -8.25 -9.58
CA VAL A 25 1.82 -6.93 -10.10
C VAL A 25 3.35 -6.77 -10.10
N ARG A 26 4.05 -7.30 -9.09
CA ARG A 26 5.53 -7.35 -9.04
C ARG A 26 6.10 -8.19 -10.17
N ASP A 27 5.59 -9.41 -10.37
CA ASP A 27 5.98 -10.29 -11.47
C ASP A 27 5.76 -9.62 -12.84
N LEU A 28 4.59 -8.99 -13.05
CA LEU A 28 4.32 -8.25 -14.29
C LEU A 28 5.31 -7.09 -14.50
N ALA A 29 5.58 -6.30 -13.47
CA ALA A 29 6.53 -5.18 -13.57
C ALA A 29 7.95 -5.68 -13.91
N GLN A 30 8.38 -6.79 -13.31
CA GLN A 30 9.67 -7.41 -13.57
C GLN A 30 9.79 -7.94 -15.01
N ARG A 31 8.78 -8.68 -15.49
CA ARG A 31 8.75 -9.21 -16.87
C ARG A 31 8.81 -8.10 -17.93
N GLU A 32 8.23 -6.95 -17.62
CA GLU A 32 8.18 -5.78 -18.51
C GLU A 32 9.38 -4.83 -18.31
N GLY A 33 10.35 -5.16 -17.45
CA GLY A 33 11.54 -4.34 -17.20
C GLY A 33 11.23 -2.97 -16.57
N LEU A 34 10.10 -2.84 -15.86
CA LEU A 34 9.69 -1.58 -15.26
C LEU A 34 10.42 -1.31 -13.94
N LYS A 35 10.79 -0.05 -13.72
CA LYS A 35 11.44 0.44 -12.49
C LYS A 35 10.48 1.07 -11.49
N VAL A 36 9.18 0.75 -11.59
CA VAL A 36 8.16 1.28 -10.68
C VAL A 36 8.35 0.70 -9.28
N GLU A 37 8.31 1.55 -8.25
CA GLU A 37 8.39 1.10 -6.86
C GLU A 37 7.02 0.56 -6.42
N ILE A 38 6.96 -0.71 -6.01
CA ILE A 38 5.69 -1.34 -5.61
C ILE A 38 5.68 -1.54 -4.10
N TYR A 39 4.62 -1.04 -3.47
CA TYR A 39 4.35 -1.14 -2.06
C TYR A 39 3.08 -1.91 -1.77
N GLY A 40 3.02 -2.52 -0.59
CA GLY A 40 1.90 -3.32 -0.10
C GLY A 40 2.22 -3.91 1.27
N ARG A 41 1.79 -5.16 1.51
CA ARG A 41 2.09 -5.88 2.76
C ARG A 41 3.55 -6.35 2.82
N HIS A 42 4.19 -6.61 1.67
CA HIS A 42 5.54 -7.16 1.65
C HIS A 42 6.64 -6.15 2.03
N ASN A 43 6.37 -4.84 1.92
CA ASN A 43 7.32 -3.78 2.25
C ASN A 43 6.86 -2.84 3.36
N SER A 44 6.05 -3.37 4.28
CA SER A 44 5.79 -2.80 5.61
C SER A 44 5.05 -1.46 5.65
N LEU A 45 4.32 -1.06 4.59
CA LEU A 45 3.37 0.05 4.71
C LEU A 45 2.10 -0.34 5.47
N ILE A 46 1.73 -1.60 5.33
CA ILE A 46 0.68 -2.27 6.09
C ILE A 46 1.35 -3.43 6.81
N GLU A 47 0.93 -3.69 8.05
CA GLU A 47 1.38 -4.86 8.79
C GLU A 47 1.13 -6.15 7.99
N PRO A 48 2.07 -7.11 8.02
CA PRO A 48 1.92 -8.35 7.27
C PRO A 48 0.73 -9.19 7.77
N TYR A 49 0.37 -9.05 9.04
CA TYR A 49 -0.70 -9.78 9.72
C TYR A 49 -1.78 -8.83 10.26
N GLY A 50 -2.98 -9.37 10.45
CA GLY A 50 -4.14 -8.61 10.91
C GLY A 50 -5.03 -8.08 9.78
N GLU A 51 -6.22 -7.64 10.18
CA GLU A 51 -7.25 -7.11 9.29
C GLU A 51 -6.89 -5.70 8.80
N LEU A 52 -7.27 -5.38 7.56
CA LEU A 52 -7.29 -4.00 7.14
C LEU A 52 -8.42 -3.27 7.83
N THR A 53 -8.08 -2.12 8.39
CA THR A 53 -9.04 -1.17 8.92
C THR A 53 -8.91 0.13 8.13
N HIS A 54 -9.97 0.94 8.13
CA HIS A 54 -9.89 2.26 7.51
C HIS A 54 -8.74 3.10 8.11
N GLU A 55 -8.43 2.91 9.39
CA GLU A 55 -7.36 3.61 10.08
C GLU A 55 -5.96 3.17 9.63
N ASN A 56 -5.70 1.86 9.55
CA ASN A 56 -4.39 1.38 9.13
C ASN A 56 -4.13 1.66 7.65
N VAL A 57 -5.15 1.58 6.79
CA VAL A 57 -5.06 1.95 5.38
C VAL A 57 -4.83 3.46 5.25
N ARG A 58 -5.55 4.29 6.00
CA ARG A 58 -5.35 5.74 6.02
C ARG A 58 -3.93 6.11 6.44
N SER A 59 -3.43 5.49 7.51
CA SER A 59 -2.06 5.68 8.00
C SER A 59 -1.03 5.25 6.94
N ALA A 60 -1.24 4.11 6.28
CA ALA A 60 -0.37 3.61 5.22
C ALA A 60 -0.34 4.55 4.00
N ILE A 61 -1.49 5.09 3.58
CA ILE A 61 -1.58 6.09 2.51
C ILE A 61 -0.83 7.37 2.92
N ALA A 62 -1.00 7.85 4.15
CA ALA A 62 -0.30 9.03 4.65
C ALA A 62 1.23 8.82 4.62
N LYS A 63 1.71 7.65 5.09
CA LYS A 63 3.14 7.26 4.99
C LYS A 63 3.61 7.19 3.55
N PHE A 64 2.82 6.58 2.65
CA PHE A 64 3.14 6.46 1.24
C PHE A 64 3.34 7.82 0.56
N PHE A 65 2.55 8.82 0.91
CA PHE A 65 2.67 10.18 0.38
C PHE A 65 3.55 11.13 1.21
N GLY A 66 4.06 10.69 2.37
CA GLY A 66 4.85 11.54 3.27
C GLY A 66 4.03 12.65 3.96
N VAL A 67 2.73 12.46 4.11
CA VAL A 67 1.82 13.43 4.74
C VAL A 67 1.78 13.20 6.24
N LYS A 68 1.99 14.26 7.03
CA LYS A 68 1.81 14.21 8.49
C LYS A 68 0.32 14.14 8.82
N MET A 69 -0.10 13.10 9.52
CA MET A 69 -1.46 13.03 10.08
C MET A 69 -1.55 13.90 11.34
N LYS A 70 -2.66 14.64 11.51
CA LYS A 70 -2.92 15.37 12.75
C LYS A 70 -3.31 14.37 13.84
N GLU A 71 -2.67 14.48 14.99
CA GLU A 71 -2.80 13.58 16.15
C GLU A 71 -4.24 13.48 16.70
N ASN A 72 -5.06 14.51 16.46
CA ASN A 72 -6.42 14.65 16.99
C ASN A 72 -7.51 13.79 16.31
N GLU A 73 -7.17 12.94 15.35
CA GLU A 73 -8.14 12.05 14.69
C GLU A 73 -8.00 10.57 15.08
N LEU A 74 -7.03 10.22 15.94
CA LEU A 74 -6.79 8.85 16.42
C LEU A 74 -7.41 8.56 17.80
N LYS A 75 -7.90 9.59 18.52
CA LYS A 75 -8.43 9.47 19.90
C LYS A 75 -9.95 9.52 20.04
N LYS A 76 -10.71 9.49 18.94
CA LYS A 76 -12.17 9.37 19.02
C LYS A 76 -12.60 7.98 18.61
N ARG A 77 -12.58 7.04 19.58
CA ARG A 77 -13.55 5.95 19.80
C ARG A 77 -12.90 4.80 20.58
N GLU A 78 -12.79 4.96 21.89
CA GLU A 78 -13.02 3.84 22.80
C GLU A 78 -14.47 4.02 23.32
N PRO A 79 -15.36 3.04 23.17
CA PRO A 79 -16.38 2.78 24.18
C PRO A 79 -15.78 2.03 25.38
#